data_AF-A0A819VBQ6-F1
#
_entry.id   AF-A0A819VBQ6-F1
#
_cell.length_a   1.000
_cell.length_b   1.000
_cell.length_c   1.000
_cell.angle_alpha   90.00
_cell.angle_beta   90.00
_cell.angle_gamma   90.00
#
_symmetry.space_group_name_H-M   'P 1'
#
loop_
_entity.id
_entity.type
_entity.pdbx_description
1 polymer ?
#
loop_
_entity_poly.entity_id
_entity_poly.type
_entity_poly.pdbx_seq_one_letter_code
_entity_poly.pdbx_strand_id
1 'polypeptide(L)'
;YFHQFWSIIQLGIIGCSLGSIGVYFWRFQETNRLSQLFEQTNGYIYINLQLAVYVNDILTFLLGYCCFFSMIKCLHLLRFNQQISLFAKTLKYCAKALISFSIMFAIVFISFISLFYLLFVSKLSSCSSLLTTAQMLFEMTLMKFDASQIYGADAFLGPFCFALFMFLVVFVCLSMFLSIINDSFRHAKGNQEQDQIILSFMLKKFLRWTGLKRLNQSEIQEERDCRMRSQYFDPVENFPYKIDQLLEALNRIYIAQKIDLARLEKAGF
;
A
#
# COMPACT_ATOMS: atom_id res chain seq x y z
N TYR A 1 -8.33 25.39 3.64
CA TYR A 1 -7.85 24.89 4.95
C TYR A 1 -8.35 23.47 5.25
N PHE A 2 -9.64 23.15 5.04
CA PHE A 2 -10.21 21.81 5.27
C PHE A 2 -9.80 20.70 4.28
N HIS A 3 -9.15 21.02 3.16
CA HIS A 3 -8.80 20.01 2.15
C HIS A 3 -7.46 19.29 2.38
N GLN A 4 -6.66 19.72 3.36
CA GLN A 4 -5.40 19.05 3.67
C GLN A 4 -5.67 17.93 4.67
N PHE A 5 -5.38 16.68 4.30
CA PHE A 5 -5.56 15.48 5.14
C PHE A 5 -5.06 15.66 6.58
N TRP A 6 -3.95 16.37 6.75
CA TRP A 6 -3.35 16.69 8.05
C TRP A 6 -4.19 17.60 8.94
N SER A 7 -4.96 18.51 8.33
CA SER A 7 -5.86 19.42 9.06
C SER A 7 -7.02 18.64 9.68
N ILE A 8 -7.54 17.63 8.98
CA ILE A 8 -8.61 16.75 9.48
C ILE A 8 -8.15 15.98 10.73
N ILE A 9 -6.92 15.45 10.73
CA ILE A 9 -6.36 14.75 11.90
C ILE A 9 -6.22 15.70 13.10
N GLN A 10 -5.78 16.94 12.87
CA GLN A 10 -5.65 17.94 13.94
C GLN A 10 -7.02 18.31 14.53
N LEU A 11 -8.03 18.49 13.68
CA LEU A 11 -9.41 18.72 14.12
C LEU A 11 -9.96 17.53 14.91
N GLY A 12 -9.62 16.29 14.51
CA GLY A 12 -9.96 15.08 15.26
C GLY A 12 -9.37 15.08 16.67
N ILE A 13 -8.09 15.43 16.82
CA ILE A 13 -7.44 15.53 18.14
C ILE A 13 -8.12 16.60 19.01
N ILE A 14 -8.40 17.78 18.45
CA ILE A 14 -9.06 18.87 19.18
C ILE A 14 -10.49 18.47 19.58
N GLY A 15 -11.24 17.82 18.69
CA GLY A 15 -12.59 17.35 18.97
C GLY A 15 -12.62 16.28 20.05
N CYS A 16 -11.75 15.26 19.96
CA CYS A 16 -11.65 14.21 20.97
C CYS A 16 -11.16 14.75 22.33
N SER A 17 -10.23 15.72 22.34
CA SER A 17 -9.74 16.29 23.60
C SER A 17 -10.81 17.14 24.29
N LEU A 18 -11.53 18.00 23.56
CA LEU A 18 -12.65 18.77 24.09
C LEU A 18 -13.78 17.85 24.59
N GLY A 19 -14.11 16.81 23.81
CA GLY A 19 -15.07 15.78 24.22
C GLY A 19 -14.64 15.07 25.49
N SER A 20 -13.36 14.69 25.59
CA SER A 20 -12.79 14.05 26.78
C SER A 20 -12.86 14.96 28.00
N ILE A 21 -12.63 16.27 27.86
CA ILE A 21 -12.76 17.24 28.96
C ILE A 21 -14.21 17.35 29.41
N GLY A 22 -15.16 17.42 28.47
CA GLY A 22 -16.59 17.46 28.77
C GLY A 22 -17.07 16.22 29.53
N VAL A 23 -16.70 15.03 29.06
CA VAL A 23 -17.02 13.75 29.71
C VAL A 23 -16.31 13.61 31.06
N TYR A 24 -15.08 14.13 31.19
CA TYR A 24 -14.37 14.14 32.46
C TYR A 24 -15.09 15.00 33.51
N PHE A 25 -15.60 16.17 33.12
CA PHE A 25 -16.37 17.02 34.01
C PHE A 25 -17.69 16.36 34.43
N TRP A 26 -18.38 15.70 33.50
CA TRP A 26 -19.57 14.90 33.81
C TRP A 26 -19.25 13.77 34.78
N ARG A 27 -18.17 13.02 34.54
CA ARG A 27 -17.68 11.97 35.45
C ARG A 27 -17.39 12.53 36.84
N PHE A 28 -16.78 13.71 36.93
CA PHE A 28 -16.46 14.36 38.20
C PHE A 28 -17.72 14.72 39.00
N GLN A 29 -18.75 15.26 38.34
CA GLN A 29 -20.03 15.56 38.98
C GLN A 29 -20.73 14.29 39.49
N GLU A 30 -20.80 13.24 38.67
CA GLU A 30 -21.43 11.97 39.08
C GLU A 30 -20.65 11.30 40.22
N THR A 31 -19.32 11.32 40.18
CA THR A 31 -18.48 10.76 41.24
C THR A 31 -18.69 11.52 42.56
N ASN A 32 -18.76 12.84 42.53
CA ASN A 32 -19.01 13.64 43.74
C ASN A 32 -20.40 13.40 44.32
N ARG A 33 -21.41 13.25 43.46
CA ARG A 33 -22.78 12.90 43.88
C ARG A 33 -22.82 11.52 44.53
N LEU A 34 -22.12 10.54 43.95
CA LEU A 34 -22.03 9.18 44.50
C LEU A 34 -21.28 9.16 45.84
N SER A 35 -20.19 9.90 45.98
CA SER A 35 -19.45 10.01 47.25
C SER A 35 -20.30 10.62 48.37
N GLN A 36 -21.07 11.68 48.09
CA GLN A 36 -21.96 12.30 49.08
C GLN A 36 -23.12 11.38 49.50
N LEU A 37 -23.71 10.65 48.54
CA LEU A 37 -24.73 9.64 48.82
C LEU A 37 -24.17 8.49 49.67
N PHE A 38 -22.92 8.11 49.44
CA PHE A 38 -22.25 7.07 50.22
C PHE A 38 -21.99 7.52 51.67
N GLU A 39 -21.51 8.76 51.87
CA GLU A 39 -21.29 9.35 53.20
C GLU A 39 -22.59 9.53 54.00
N GLN A 40 -23.68 9.96 53.36
CA GLN A 40 -24.97 10.15 54.04
C GLN A 40 -25.64 8.84 54.47
N THR A 41 -25.25 7.72 53.84
CA THR A 41 -25.97 6.45 53.95
C THR A 41 -25.15 5.37 54.67
N ASN A 42 -23.90 5.67 55.08
CA ASN A 42 -22.98 4.72 55.73
C ASN A 42 -22.86 3.35 54.98
N GLY A 43 -23.09 3.34 53.67
CA GLY A 43 -22.96 2.15 52.82
C GLY A 43 -24.09 1.10 52.89
N TYR A 44 -25.22 1.37 53.56
CA TYR A 44 -26.30 0.38 53.73
C TYR A 44 -27.34 0.33 52.59
N ILE A 45 -27.26 1.20 51.58
CA ILE A 45 -28.19 1.24 50.44
C ILE A 45 -27.46 0.90 49.14
N TYR A 46 -28.11 0.11 48.28
CA TYR A 46 -27.60 -0.23 46.95
C TYR A 46 -27.50 1.03 46.07
N ILE A 47 -26.27 1.38 45.67
CA ILE A 47 -25.98 2.49 44.76
C ILE A 47 -25.76 1.93 43.36
N ASN A 48 -26.51 2.45 42.37
CA ASN A 48 -26.36 2.02 40.99
C ASN A 48 -25.11 2.64 40.34
N LEU A 49 -24.00 1.91 40.35
CA LEU A 49 -22.72 2.31 39.75
C LEU A 49 -22.67 2.15 38.23
N GLN A 50 -23.71 1.58 37.61
CA GLN A 50 -23.71 1.28 36.18
C GLN A 50 -23.55 2.55 35.32
N LEU A 51 -24.16 3.67 35.74
CA LEU A 51 -23.98 4.96 35.06
C LEU A 51 -22.53 5.45 35.15
N ALA A 52 -21.90 5.31 36.31
CA ALA A 52 -20.51 5.72 36.52
C ALA A 52 -19.54 4.88 35.66
N VAL A 53 -19.80 3.58 35.54
CA VAL A 53 -19.04 2.68 34.65
C VAL A 53 -19.23 3.09 33.19
N TYR A 54 -20.46 3.35 32.75
CA TYR A 54 -20.74 3.76 31.38
C TYR A 54 -20.04 5.08 30.98
N VAL A 55 -20.06 6.08 31.88
CA VAL A 55 -19.33 7.34 31.67
C VAL A 55 -17.81 7.11 31.59
N ASN A 56 -17.28 6.18 32.38
CA ASN A 56 -15.87 5.80 32.34
C ASN A 56 -15.48 5.05 31.05
N ASP A 57 -16.34 4.17 30.56
CA ASP A 57 -16.13 3.47 29.29
C ASP A 57 -16.09 4.45 28.12
N ILE A 58 -17.04 5.41 28.08
CA ILE A 58 -17.05 6.49 27.08
C ILE A 58 -15.76 7.31 27.14
N LEU A 59 -15.31 7.68 28.34
CA LEU A 59 -14.06 8.42 28.53
C LEU A 59 -12.85 7.62 28.00
N THR A 60 -12.80 6.32 28.30
CA THR A 60 -11.75 5.41 27.82
C THR A 60 -11.75 5.33 26.30
N PHE A 61 -12.92 5.22 25.66
CA PHE A 61 -13.03 5.23 24.20
C PHE A 61 -12.55 6.54 23.59
N LEU A 62 -12.95 7.70 24.14
CA LEU A 62 -12.49 9.02 23.70
C LEU A 62 -10.97 9.18 23.81
N LEU A 63 -10.39 8.72 24.92
CA LEU A 63 -8.93 8.71 25.11
C LEU A 63 -8.23 7.77 24.11
N GLY A 64 -8.83 6.60 23.84
CA GLY A 64 -8.35 5.68 22.81
C GLY A 64 -8.32 6.32 21.42
N TYR A 65 -9.38 7.00 21.02
CA TYR A 65 -9.41 7.76 19.76
C TYR A 65 -8.38 8.91 19.74
N CYS A 66 -8.22 9.62 20.85
CA CYS A 66 -7.20 10.67 20.97
C CYS A 66 -5.77 10.12 20.80
N CYS A 67 -5.49 8.97 21.43
CA CYS A 67 -4.23 8.25 21.30
C CYS A 67 -4.00 7.78 19.86
N PHE A 68 -5.04 7.24 19.22
CA PHE A 68 -5.00 6.82 17.82
C PHE A 68 -4.64 7.97 16.87
N PHE A 69 -5.32 9.13 16.97
CA PHE A 69 -4.98 10.29 16.15
C PHE A 69 -3.58 10.84 16.47
N SER A 70 -3.17 10.80 17.74
CA SER A 70 -1.81 11.17 18.15
C SER A 70 -0.75 10.24 17.56
N MET A 71 -1.04 8.94 17.47
CA MET A 71 -0.18 7.96 16.81
C MET A 71 -0.04 8.25 15.31
N ILE A 72 -1.14 8.59 14.63
CA ILE A 72 -1.07 9.01 13.21
C ILE A 72 -0.21 10.27 13.05
N LYS A 73 -0.32 11.24 13.98
CA LYS A 73 0.52 12.44 13.98
C LYS A 73 2.00 12.09 14.25
N CYS A 74 2.27 11.10 15.09
CA CYS A 74 3.62 10.57 15.30
C CYS A 74 4.19 9.95 14.01
N LEU A 75 3.39 9.17 13.27
CA LEU A 75 3.80 8.63 11.96
C LEU A 75 4.18 9.74 10.95
N HIS A 76 3.51 10.89 11.01
CA HIS A 76 3.89 12.04 10.19
C HIS A 76 5.24 12.63 10.59
N LEU A 77 5.51 12.71 11.90
CA LEU A 77 6.79 13.21 12.42
C LEU A 77 7.94 12.30 11.97
N LEU A 78 7.71 10.99 11.90
CA LEU A 78 8.71 10.02 11.43
C LEU A 78 9.08 10.17 9.93
N ARG A 79 8.33 10.97 9.15
CA ARG A 79 8.66 11.29 7.75
C ARG A 79 10.00 12.02 7.59
N PHE A 80 10.59 12.55 8.67
CA PHE A 80 11.95 13.09 8.61
C PHE A 80 13.00 12.03 8.21
N ASN A 81 12.70 10.75 8.38
CA ASN A 81 13.53 9.68 7.81
C ASN A 81 13.26 9.52 6.31
N GLN A 82 14.33 9.56 5.49
CA GLN A 82 14.28 9.42 4.05
C GLN A 82 13.60 8.12 3.58
N GLN A 83 13.76 7.02 4.34
CA GLN A 83 13.11 5.74 4.02
C GLN A 83 11.59 5.81 4.20
N ILE A 84 11.14 6.37 5.32
CA ILE A 84 9.71 6.50 5.66
C ILE A 84 9.02 7.50 4.72
N SER A 85 9.74 8.57 4.34
CA SER A 85 9.28 9.55 3.35
C SER A 85 9.09 8.93 1.96
N LEU A 86 9.98 8.03 1.54
CA LEU A 86 9.82 7.27 0.30
C LEU A 86 8.54 6.43 0.36
N PHE A 87 8.34 5.62 1.41
CA PHE A 87 7.12 4.82 1.56
C PHE A 87 5.85 5.67 1.53
N ALA A 88 5.83 6.81 2.24
CA ALA A 88 4.69 7.72 2.22
C ALA A 88 4.41 8.30 0.82
N LYS A 89 5.46 8.64 0.06
CA LYS A 89 5.32 9.09 -1.35
C LYS A 89 4.80 7.96 -2.24
N THR A 90 5.32 6.74 -2.08
CA THR A 90 4.88 5.56 -2.85
C THR A 90 3.39 5.28 -2.60
N LEU A 91 2.96 5.34 -1.34
CA LEU A 91 1.57 5.12 -0.93
C LEU A 91 0.65 6.21 -1.48
N LYS A 92 1.09 7.48 -1.44
CA LYS A 92 0.32 8.60 -2.01
C LYS A 92 0.16 8.48 -3.53
N TYR A 93 1.19 7.99 -4.22
CA TYR A 93 1.16 7.77 -5.66
C TYR A 93 0.20 6.62 -6.03
N CYS A 94 0.30 5.48 -5.32
CA CYS A 94 -0.55 4.33 -5.58
C CYS A 94 -1.98 4.48 -5.05
N ALA A 95 -2.23 5.41 -4.14
CA ALA A 95 -3.53 5.60 -3.47
C ALA A 95 -4.71 5.66 -4.45
N LYS A 96 -4.57 6.37 -5.59
CA LYS A 96 -5.66 6.46 -6.59
C LYS A 96 -5.96 5.10 -7.21
N ALA A 97 -4.93 4.35 -7.60
CA ALA A 97 -5.09 3.01 -8.16
C ALA A 97 -5.62 2.01 -7.12
N LEU A 98 -5.13 2.10 -5.88
CA LEU A 98 -5.59 1.28 -4.75
C LEU A 98 -7.05 1.55 -4.41
N ILE A 99 -7.51 2.80 -4.39
CA ILE A 99 -8.91 3.13 -4.13
C ILE A 99 -9.81 2.54 -5.22
N SER A 100 -9.42 2.69 -6.50
CA SER A 100 -10.18 2.11 -7.62
C SER A 100 -10.25 0.58 -7.52
N PHE A 101 -9.13 -0.07 -7.20
CA PHE A 101 -9.08 -1.52 -7.00
C PHE A 101 -9.88 -1.96 -5.77
N SER A 102 -9.85 -1.19 -4.69
CA SER A 102 -10.59 -1.45 -3.45
C SER A 102 -12.10 -1.45 -3.68
N ILE A 103 -12.61 -0.61 -4.58
CA ILE A 103 -14.04 -0.60 -4.94
C ILE A 103 -14.39 -1.91 -5.66
N MET A 104 -13.57 -2.35 -6.62
CA MET A 104 -13.78 -3.63 -7.30
C MET A 104 -13.72 -4.81 -6.32
N PHE A 105 -12.72 -4.81 -5.44
CA PHE A 105 -12.58 -5.81 -4.38
C PHE A 105 -13.80 -5.84 -3.47
N ALA A 106 -14.30 -4.68 -3.03
CA ALA A 106 -15.46 -4.60 -2.15
C ALA A 106 -16.71 -5.22 -2.78
N ILE A 107 -16.95 -5.03 -4.08
CA ILE A 107 -18.09 -5.63 -4.79
C ILE A 107 -17.98 -7.15 -4.78
N VAL A 108 -16.81 -7.69 -5.11
CA VAL A 108 -16.57 -9.15 -5.09
C VAL A 108 -16.71 -9.69 -3.67
N PHE A 109 -16.14 -8.99 -2.67
CA PHE A 109 -16.18 -9.38 -1.28
C PHE A 109 -17.61 -9.41 -0.73
N ILE A 110 -18.42 -8.37 -1.00
CA ILE A 110 -19.84 -8.32 -0.61
C ILE A 110 -20.66 -9.41 -1.31
N SER A 111 -20.31 -9.76 -2.54
CA SER A 111 -20.94 -10.88 -3.25
C SER A 111 -20.68 -12.21 -2.54
N PHE A 112 -19.44 -12.43 -2.07
CA PHE A 112 -19.10 -13.59 -1.26
C PHE A 112 -19.73 -13.56 0.14
N ILE A 113 -19.83 -12.39 0.80
CA ILE A 113 -20.57 -12.24 2.06
C ILE A 113 -22.01 -12.72 1.87
N SER A 114 -22.69 -12.24 0.82
CA SER A 114 -24.07 -12.61 0.53
C SER A 114 -24.21 -14.11 0.21
N LEU A 115 -23.29 -14.68 -0.57
CA LEU A 115 -23.27 -16.10 -0.91
C LEU A 115 -23.10 -16.97 0.34
N PHE A 116 -22.08 -16.71 1.16
CA PHE A 116 -21.81 -17.49 2.37
C PHE A 116 -22.92 -17.33 3.41
N TYR A 117 -23.49 -16.13 3.54
CA TYR A 117 -24.64 -15.92 4.41
C TYR A 117 -25.81 -16.79 3.97
N LEU A 118 -26.20 -16.75 2.70
CA LEU A 118 -27.33 -17.54 2.20
C LEU A 118 -27.10 -19.06 2.29
N LEU A 119 -25.88 -19.53 2.05
CA LEU A 119 -25.58 -20.97 2.12
C LEU A 119 -25.49 -21.49 3.56
N PHE A 120 -24.91 -20.73 4.48
CA PHE A 120 -24.52 -21.24 5.80
C PHE A 120 -25.22 -20.60 6.99
N VAL A 121 -26.16 -19.66 6.80
CA VAL A 121 -26.90 -19.00 7.90
C VAL A 121 -27.60 -19.99 8.83
N SER A 122 -28.19 -21.07 8.29
CA SER A 122 -28.88 -22.09 9.10
C SER A 122 -27.95 -23.17 9.65
N LYS A 123 -26.66 -23.15 9.29
CA LYS A 123 -25.69 -24.21 9.61
C LYS A 123 -24.60 -23.74 10.57
N LEU A 124 -24.15 -22.49 10.45
CA LEU A 124 -23.03 -21.94 11.23
C LEU A 124 -23.47 -20.70 12.03
N SER A 125 -23.08 -20.67 13.30
CA SER A 125 -23.22 -19.48 14.15
C SER A 125 -22.42 -18.28 13.62
N SER A 126 -21.26 -18.54 13.01
CA SER A 126 -20.43 -17.54 12.35
C SER A 126 -21.16 -16.82 11.21
N CYS A 127 -22.16 -17.47 10.61
CA CYS A 127 -23.00 -16.92 9.53
C CYS A 127 -24.35 -16.37 10.01
N SER A 128 -24.54 -16.18 11.33
CA SER A 128 -25.82 -15.73 11.90
C SER A 128 -26.27 -14.34 11.45
N SER A 129 -25.32 -13.43 11.18
CA SER A 129 -25.57 -12.10 10.65
C SER A 129 -24.62 -11.77 9.51
N LEU A 130 -24.96 -10.78 8.68
CA LEU A 130 -24.07 -10.32 7.61
C LEU A 130 -22.73 -9.81 8.17
N LEU A 131 -22.73 -9.17 9.34
CA LEU A 131 -21.53 -8.63 9.97
C LEU A 131 -20.63 -9.76 10.51
N THR A 132 -21.20 -10.76 11.17
CA THR A 132 -20.43 -11.93 11.64
C THR A 132 -19.94 -12.78 10.47
N THR A 133 -20.71 -12.87 9.38
CA THR A 133 -20.27 -13.53 8.14
C THR A 133 -19.09 -12.78 7.51
N ALA A 134 -19.14 -11.45 7.47
CA ALA A 134 -18.01 -10.65 7.01
C ALA A 134 -16.76 -10.86 7.88
N GLN A 135 -16.92 -10.93 9.21
CA GLN A 135 -15.82 -11.27 10.14
C GLN A 135 -15.23 -12.64 9.83
N MET A 136 -16.08 -13.65 9.65
CA MET A 136 -15.66 -15.01 9.27
C MET A 136 -14.86 -15.02 7.95
N LEU A 137 -15.30 -14.28 6.92
CA LEU A 137 -14.58 -14.15 5.65
C LEU A 137 -13.23 -13.44 5.80
N PHE A 138 -13.13 -12.45 6.69
CA PHE A 138 -11.83 -11.85 7.05
C PHE A 138 -10.92 -12.85 7.76
N GLU A 139 -11.45 -13.65 8.70
CA GLU A 139 -10.69 -14.71 9.35
C GLU A 139 -10.20 -15.78 8.37
N MET A 140 -11.02 -16.13 7.37
CA MET A 140 -10.60 -17.01 6.27
C MET A 140 -9.47 -16.39 5.45
N THR A 141 -9.57 -15.09 5.13
CA THR A 141 -8.53 -14.37 4.37
C THR A 141 -7.21 -14.33 5.14
N LEU A 142 -7.26 -14.21 6.47
CA LEU A 142 -6.11 -14.28 7.36
C LEU A 142 -5.63 -15.72 7.63
N MET A 143 -6.29 -16.73 7.06
CA MET A 143 -6.05 -18.17 7.30
C MET A 143 -6.16 -18.58 8.78
N LYS A 144 -6.94 -17.86 9.58
CA LYS A 144 -7.16 -18.17 11.01
C LYS A 144 -8.44 -18.97 11.27
N PHE A 145 -9.27 -19.13 10.23
CA PHE A 145 -10.56 -19.80 10.33
C PHE A 145 -10.43 -21.32 10.34
N ASP A 146 -11.23 -21.99 11.16
CA ASP A 146 -11.28 -23.45 11.24
C ASP A 146 -12.14 -24.05 10.11
N ALA A 147 -11.49 -24.54 9.06
CA ALA A 147 -12.13 -25.12 7.89
C ALA A 147 -13.01 -26.35 8.19
N SER A 148 -12.84 -27.01 9.36
CA SER A 148 -13.67 -28.14 9.76
C SER A 148 -15.15 -27.75 9.91
N GLN A 149 -15.44 -26.51 10.29
CA GLN A 149 -16.81 -26.01 10.47
C GLN A 149 -17.56 -25.93 9.13
N ILE A 150 -16.86 -25.55 8.04
CA ILE A 150 -17.45 -25.49 6.70
C ILE A 150 -17.67 -26.90 6.16
N TYR A 151 -16.72 -27.82 6.41
CA TYR A 151 -16.85 -29.22 5.99
C TYR A 151 -18.02 -29.92 6.69
N GLY A 152 -18.25 -29.61 7.97
CA GLY A 152 -19.37 -30.13 8.75
C GLY A 152 -20.74 -29.58 8.33
N ALA A 153 -20.80 -28.43 7.65
CA ALA A 153 -22.06 -27.85 7.17
C ALA A 153 -22.56 -28.57 5.93
N ASP A 154 -21.70 -28.66 4.90
CA ASP A 154 -21.97 -29.32 3.64
C ASP A 154 -20.66 -29.86 3.05
N ALA A 155 -20.59 -31.18 2.90
CA ALA A 155 -19.36 -31.88 2.49
C ALA A 155 -18.88 -31.54 1.07
N PHE A 156 -19.77 -31.05 0.19
CA PHE A 156 -19.43 -30.72 -1.20
C PHE A 156 -19.40 -29.20 -1.44
N LEU A 157 -20.51 -28.52 -1.14
CA LEU A 157 -20.67 -27.10 -1.46
C LEU A 157 -19.78 -26.20 -0.59
N GLY A 158 -19.56 -26.58 0.68
CA GLY A 158 -18.67 -25.87 1.61
C GLY A 158 -17.24 -25.76 1.10
N PRO A 159 -16.53 -26.87 0.90
CA PRO A 159 -15.16 -26.86 0.39
C PRO A 159 -15.03 -26.19 -0.98
N PHE A 160 -16.01 -26.36 -1.86
CA PHE A 160 -16.02 -25.71 -3.17
C PHE A 160 -16.09 -24.19 -3.06
N CYS A 161 -17.04 -23.65 -2.29
CA CYS A 161 -17.16 -22.21 -2.08
C CYS A 161 -15.95 -21.63 -1.33
N PHE A 162 -15.42 -22.36 -0.35
CA PHE A 162 -14.20 -22.00 0.37
C PHE A 162 -12.99 -21.91 -0.56
N ALA A 163 -12.76 -22.94 -1.39
CA ALA A 163 -11.66 -22.96 -2.35
C ALA A 163 -11.79 -21.84 -3.38
N LEU A 164 -13.00 -21.60 -3.90
CA LEU A 164 -13.27 -20.51 -4.84
C LEU A 164 -12.98 -19.14 -4.20
N PHE A 165 -13.43 -18.92 -2.96
CA PHE A 165 -13.17 -17.69 -2.22
C PHE A 165 -11.67 -17.49 -1.98
N MET A 166 -10.96 -18.52 -1.50
CA MET A 166 -9.52 -18.45 -1.26
C MET A 166 -8.75 -18.17 -2.55
N PHE A 167 -9.11 -18.84 -3.65
CA PHE A 167 -8.50 -18.60 -4.95
C PHE A 167 -8.70 -17.15 -5.41
N LEU A 168 -9.92 -16.63 -5.38
CA LEU A 168 -10.20 -15.29 -5.88
C LEU A 168 -9.67 -14.19 -4.95
N VAL A 169 -9.94 -14.26 -3.64
CA VAL A 169 -9.59 -13.18 -2.72
C VAL A 169 -8.11 -13.23 -2.34
N VAL A 170 -7.59 -14.40 -1.95
CA VAL A 170 -6.20 -14.50 -1.50
C VAL A 170 -5.27 -14.51 -2.70
N PHE A 171 -5.45 -15.40 -3.67
CA PHE A 171 -4.49 -15.49 -4.77
C PHE A 171 -4.66 -14.38 -5.81
N VAL A 172 -5.87 -14.09 -6.27
CA VAL A 172 -6.05 -13.06 -7.32
C VAL A 172 -6.02 -11.65 -6.72
N CYS A 173 -6.87 -11.33 -5.75
CA CYS A 173 -6.98 -9.96 -5.25
C CYS A 173 -5.74 -9.50 -4.47
N LEU A 174 -5.17 -10.31 -3.56
CA LEU A 174 -3.95 -9.88 -2.87
C LEU A 174 -2.76 -9.76 -3.82
N SER A 175 -2.61 -10.67 -4.79
CA SER A 175 -1.52 -10.55 -5.77
C SER A 175 -1.64 -9.28 -6.61
N MET A 176 -2.85 -8.89 -7.00
CA MET A 176 -3.08 -7.63 -7.70
C MET A 176 -2.78 -6.42 -6.81
N PHE A 177 -3.19 -6.45 -5.54
CA PHE A 177 -2.87 -5.42 -4.56
C PHE A 177 -1.35 -5.24 -4.41
N LEU A 178 -0.63 -6.36 -4.24
CA LEU A 178 0.84 -6.38 -4.16
C LEU A 178 1.48 -5.87 -5.45
N SER A 179 0.94 -6.22 -6.62
CA SER A 179 1.45 -5.76 -7.90
C SER A 179 1.34 -4.25 -8.06
N ILE A 180 0.19 -3.66 -7.69
CA ILE A 180 -0.01 -2.19 -7.75
C ILE A 180 0.97 -1.47 -6.83
N ILE A 181 1.17 -2.00 -5.61
CA ILE A 181 2.12 -1.45 -4.65
C ILE A 181 3.54 -1.55 -5.19
N ASN A 182 3.94 -2.72 -5.71
CA ASN A 182 5.29 -2.96 -6.22
C ASN A 182 5.60 -2.05 -7.42
N ASP A 183 4.66 -1.90 -8.35
CA ASP A 183 4.82 -1.01 -9.51
C ASP A 183 5.01 0.45 -9.06
N SER A 184 4.16 0.91 -8.15
CA SER A 184 4.26 2.26 -7.60
C SER A 184 5.52 2.49 -6.76
N PHE A 185 5.98 1.45 -6.07
CA PHE A 185 7.22 1.49 -5.30
C PHE A 185 8.43 1.64 -6.22
N ARG A 186 8.48 0.87 -7.32
CA ARG A 186 9.52 1.01 -8.35
C ARG A 186 9.53 2.40 -8.96
N HIS A 187 8.35 2.95 -9.27
CA HIS A 187 8.23 4.30 -9.82
C HIS A 187 8.75 5.38 -8.86
N ALA A 188 8.33 5.33 -7.59
CA ALA A 188 8.76 6.30 -6.60
C ALA A 188 10.25 6.19 -6.24
N LYS A 189 10.82 4.97 -6.26
CA LYS A 189 12.26 4.75 -6.07
C LYS A 189 13.08 5.36 -7.20
N GLY A 190 12.67 5.16 -8.46
CA GLY A 190 13.33 5.76 -9.62
C GLY A 190 13.37 7.29 -9.56
N ASN A 191 12.26 7.93 -9.20
CA ASN A 191 12.20 9.38 -9.05
C ASN A 191 13.07 9.89 -7.90
N GLN A 192 13.13 9.16 -6.77
CA GLN A 192 13.97 9.55 -5.63
C GLN A 192 15.47 9.36 -5.90
N GLU A 193 15.87 8.38 -6.72
CA GLU A 193 17.25 8.24 -7.18
C GLU A 193 17.62 9.40 -8.11
N GLN A 194 16.75 9.76 -9.06
CA GLN A 194 16.95 10.94 -9.92
C GLN A 194 17.07 12.25 -9.11
N ASP A 195 16.21 12.48 -8.12
CA ASP A 195 16.25 13.67 -7.26
C ASP A 195 17.59 13.76 -6.50
N GLN A 196 18.09 12.64 -5.95
CA GLN A 196 19.37 12.60 -5.25
C GLN A 196 20.55 12.84 -6.20
N ILE A 197 20.49 12.26 -7.39
CA ILE A 197 21.48 12.46 -8.44
C ILE A 197 21.53 13.95 -8.82
N ILE A 198 20.38 14.59 -9.09
CA ILE A 198 20.30 16.01 -9.44
C ILE A 198 20.81 16.90 -8.30
N LEU A 199 20.46 16.61 -7.05
CA LEU A 199 20.96 17.36 -5.88
C LEU A 199 22.47 17.21 -5.73
N SER A 200 23.03 16.01 -5.95
CA SER A 200 24.47 15.78 -5.92
C SER A 200 25.19 16.55 -7.05
N PHE A 201 24.58 16.63 -8.24
CA PHE A 201 25.09 17.43 -9.34
C PHE A 201 25.02 18.94 -9.08
N MET A 202 23.92 19.43 -8.50
CA MET A 202 23.77 20.83 -8.10
C MET A 202 24.75 21.21 -6.99
N LEU A 203 24.94 20.35 -5.99
CA LEU A 203 25.94 20.53 -4.94
C LEU A 203 27.35 20.50 -5.53
N LYS A 204 27.69 19.54 -6.39
CA LYS A 204 28.98 19.50 -7.08
C LYS A 204 29.25 20.78 -7.88
N LYS A 205 28.23 21.32 -8.57
CA LYS A 205 28.32 22.58 -9.32
C LYS A 205 28.47 23.79 -8.40
N PHE A 206 27.75 23.80 -7.27
CA PHE A 206 27.86 24.86 -6.25
C PHE A 206 29.22 24.84 -5.53
N LEU A 207 29.72 23.66 -5.13
CA LEU A 207 31.05 23.49 -4.55
C LEU A 207 32.18 23.87 -5.53
N ARG A 208 31.97 23.63 -6.82
CA ARG A 208 32.89 24.08 -7.89
C ARG A 208 32.85 25.60 -8.06
N TRP A 209 31.68 26.22 -7.91
CA TRP A 209 31.52 27.67 -8.00
C TRP A 209 32.07 28.41 -6.78
N THR A 210 31.91 27.85 -5.58
CA THR A 210 32.45 28.42 -4.33
C THR A 210 33.95 28.15 -4.13
N GLY A 211 34.60 27.43 -5.05
CA GLY A 211 36.05 27.22 -5.06
C GLY A 211 36.58 26.35 -3.90
N LEU A 212 35.71 25.73 -3.10
CA LEU A 212 36.05 25.12 -1.82
C LEU A 212 36.50 23.63 -1.90
N LYS A 213 36.53 23.00 -3.07
CA LYS A 213 37.01 21.61 -3.23
C LYS A 213 37.87 21.39 -4.47
N ARG A 214 39.09 20.86 -4.27
CA ARG A 214 39.80 20.03 -5.27
C ARG A 214 39.14 18.65 -5.27
N LEU A 215 38.63 18.22 -6.42
CA LEU A 215 38.03 16.89 -6.61
C LEU A 215 39.11 15.81 -6.47
N ASN A 216 38.82 14.73 -5.73
CA ASN A 216 39.66 13.54 -5.71
C ASN A 216 39.55 12.80 -7.04
N GLN A 217 40.69 12.29 -7.54
CA GLN A 217 40.87 11.59 -8.83
C GLN A 217 39.85 10.47 -9.09
N SER A 218 39.26 9.90 -8.03
CA SER A 218 38.25 8.84 -8.08
C SER A 218 36.90 9.28 -8.65
N GLU A 219 36.44 10.52 -8.40
CA GLU A 219 35.12 10.99 -8.90
C GLU A 219 35.14 11.32 -10.40
N ILE A 220 36.29 11.68 -10.97
CA ILE A 220 36.47 11.92 -12.42
C ILE A 220 36.48 10.59 -13.18
N GLN A 221 36.94 9.51 -12.54
CA GLN A 221 36.94 8.17 -13.13
C GLN A 221 35.51 7.61 -13.20
N GLU A 222 34.72 7.75 -12.12
CA GLU A 222 33.31 7.33 -12.09
C GLU A 222 32.42 8.07 -13.11
N GLU A 223 32.63 9.37 -13.32
CA GLU A 223 31.89 10.13 -14.34
C GLU A 223 32.22 9.66 -15.77
N ARG A 224 33.47 9.24 -16.02
CA ARG A 224 33.88 8.66 -17.32
C ARG A 224 33.27 7.27 -17.52
N ASP A 225 33.23 6.45 -16.48
CA ASP A 225 32.69 5.09 -16.53
C ASP A 225 31.16 5.10 -16.73
N CYS A 226 30.41 6.00 -16.08
CA CYS A 226 28.98 6.17 -16.30
C CYS A 226 28.62 6.63 -17.73
N ARG A 227 29.41 7.55 -18.32
CA ARG A 227 29.23 7.94 -19.73
C ARG A 227 29.53 6.79 -20.68
N MET A 228 30.56 5.99 -20.41
CA MET A 228 30.85 4.80 -21.21
C MET A 228 29.70 3.79 -21.15
N ARG A 229 29.10 3.58 -19.97
CA ARG A 229 28.03 2.59 -19.80
C ARG A 229 26.73 2.96 -20.53
N SER A 230 26.34 4.23 -20.58
CA SER A 230 25.15 4.65 -21.34
C SER A 230 25.36 4.49 -22.85
N GLN A 231 26.57 4.76 -23.34
CA GLN A 231 26.90 4.63 -24.76
C GLN A 231 26.87 3.18 -25.27
N TYR A 232 27.01 2.19 -24.39
CA TYR A 232 26.99 0.76 -24.74
C TYR A 232 25.63 0.06 -24.52
N PHE A 233 24.72 0.61 -23.72
CA PHE A 233 23.43 -0.04 -23.45
C PHE A 233 22.37 0.25 -24.54
N ASP A 234 22.37 1.45 -25.13
CA ASP A 234 21.51 1.81 -26.28
C ASP A 234 21.76 0.97 -27.57
N PRO A 235 23.00 0.59 -27.97
CA PRO A 235 23.22 -0.18 -29.20
C PRO A 235 22.79 -1.65 -29.16
N VAL A 236 22.46 -2.22 -27.99
CA VAL A 236 22.02 -3.63 -27.89
C VAL A 236 20.60 -3.81 -28.45
N GLU A 237 19.72 -2.81 -28.30
CA GLU A 237 18.37 -2.83 -28.90
C GLU A 237 18.39 -2.73 -30.43
N ASN A 238 19.40 -2.06 -31.00
CA ASN A 238 19.57 -1.89 -32.46
C ASN A 238 20.42 -2.99 -33.12
N PHE A 239 20.82 -4.01 -32.38
CA PHE A 239 21.61 -5.12 -32.90
C PHE A 239 20.90 -5.94 -34.01
N PRO A 240 19.58 -6.23 -33.92
CA PRO A 240 18.87 -6.94 -34.98
C PRO A 240 18.90 -6.17 -36.30
N TYR A 241 18.66 -4.86 -36.24
CA TYR A 241 18.62 -3.99 -37.42
C TYR A 241 19.96 -3.93 -38.17
N LYS A 242 21.08 -3.94 -37.44
CA LYS A 242 22.41 -3.97 -38.07
C LYS A 242 22.74 -5.31 -38.73
N ILE A 243 22.22 -6.42 -38.19
CA ILE A 243 22.38 -7.74 -38.81
C ILE A 243 21.59 -7.81 -40.12
N ASP A 244 20.35 -7.30 -40.11
CA ASP A 244 19.51 -7.24 -41.32
C ASP A 244 20.17 -6.38 -42.41
N GLN A 245 20.76 -5.25 -42.02
CA GLN A 245 21.46 -4.36 -42.95
C GLN A 245 22.71 -5.02 -43.58
N LEU A 246 23.43 -5.85 -42.81
CA LEU A 246 24.59 -6.61 -43.30
C LEU A 246 24.16 -7.75 -44.24
N LEU A 247 23.10 -8.49 -43.89
CA LEU A 247 22.53 -9.54 -44.73
C LEU A 247 22.06 -8.98 -46.08
N GLU A 248 21.43 -7.81 -46.07
CA GLU A 248 20.96 -7.19 -47.31
C GLU A 248 22.11 -6.66 -48.19
N ALA A 249 23.17 -6.12 -47.57
CA ALA A 249 24.39 -5.75 -48.28
C ALA A 249 25.09 -6.97 -48.91
N LEU A 250 25.19 -8.08 -48.17
CA LEU A 250 25.74 -9.34 -48.67
C LEU A 250 24.92 -9.91 -49.83
N ASN A 251 23.59 -9.88 -49.71
CA ASN A 251 22.70 -10.36 -50.76
C ASN A 251 22.82 -9.51 -52.04
N ARG A 252 22.97 -8.18 -51.92
CA ARG A 252 23.24 -7.32 -53.09
C ARG A 252 24.54 -7.68 -53.78
N ILE A 253 25.60 -7.93 -53.02
CA ILE A 253 26.91 -8.29 -53.59
C ILE A 253 26.83 -9.65 -54.28
N TYR A 254 26.18 -10.64 -53.64
CA TYR A 254 25.98 -11.96 -54.23
C TYR A 254 25.17 -11.91 -55.53
N ILE A 255 24.09 -11.12 -55.56
CA ILE A 255 23.26 -10.93 -56.75
C ILE A 255 24.05 -10.22 -57.86
N ALA A 256 24.81 -9.17 -57.52
CA ALA A 256 25.66 -8.46 -58.48
C ALA A 256 26.69 -9.40 -59.12
N GLN A 257 27.36 -10.20 -58.28
CA GLN A 257 28.36 -11.17 -58.74
C GLN A 257 27.74 -12.29 -59.60
N LYS A 258 26.53 -12.75 -59.27
CA LYS A 258 25.77 -13.72 -60.09
C LYS A 258 25.35 -13.15 -61.45
N ILE A 259 24.97 -11.87 -61.50
CA ILE A 259 24.61 -11.18 -62.75
C ILE A 259 25.85 -11.01 -63.65
N ASP A 260 27.00 -10.67 -63.07
CA ASP A 260 28.26 -10.56 -63.83
C ASP A 260 28.72 -11.92 -64.36
N LEU A 261 28.60 -13.00 -63.58
CA LEU A 261 28.89 -14.37 -64.04
C LEU A 261 27.95 -14.81 -65.18
N ALA A 262 26.65 -14.50 -65.09
CA ALA A 262 25.68 -14.80 -66.15
C ALA A 262 25.89 -13.95 -67.43
N ARG A 263 26.49 -12.76 -67.32
CA ARG A 263 26.90 -11.96 -68.50
C ARG A 263 28.12 -12.56 -69.18
N LEU A 264 29.08 -13.07 -68.42
CA LEU A 264 30.28 -13.73 -68.95
C LEU A 264 29.92 -15.02 -69.69
N GLU A 265 28.95 -15.79 -69.20
CA GLU A 265 28.44 -17.00 -69.86
C GLU A 265 27.72 -16.71 -71.19
N LYS A 266 27.05 -15.55 -71.32
CA LYS A 266 26.41 -15.10 -72.57
C LYS A 266 27.38 -14.47 -73.58
N ALA A 267 28.60 -14.12 -73.17
CA ALA A 267 29.57 -13.40 -73.99
C ALA A 267 30.50 -14.30 -74.81
N GLY A 268 30.34 -15.63 -74.75
CA GLY A 268 31.02 -16.57 -75.65
C GLY A 268 32.39 -17.01 -75.16
N PHE A 269 32.38 -18.08 -74.37
CA PHE A 269 33.28 -19.23 -74.51
C PHE A 269 32.42 -20.49 -74.42
#